data_AF-A0A6P9FKE5-F1
#
_entry.id   AF-A0A6P9FKE5-F1
#
_cell.length_a   1.000
_cell.length_b   1.000
_cell.length_c   1.000
_cell.angle_alpha   90.00
_cell.angle_beta   90.00
_cell.angle_gamma   90.00
#
_symmetry.space_group_name_H-M   'P 1'
#
loop_
_entity.id
_entity.type
_entity.pdbx_description
1 polymer ?
#
loop_
_entity_poly.entity_id
_entity_poly.type
_entity_poly.pdbx_seq_one_letter_code
_entity_poly.pdbx_strand_id
1 'polypeptide(L)'
;MGEEGLKLARRYAENVTLDPETAHRYLRVAEDNKSVKGGDTLQELPESRQRFENLVCVLGQQFFSKGRHYWEVNVKKKEKWTLGICKHSIRRQGEIIVSPETGFWTLCLNRSKDYQALANPRITLHLEESPEIIGIFLDYEAGRVSFYNVTNLTHIYTYKECFTEALRPYFYPGPLYNGQNEHPLTILSLRYINKPGRRCSV
;
A
#
# COMPACT_ATOMS: atom_id res chain seq x y z
N MET A 1 9.66 -3.05 18.12
CA MET A 1 9.46 -1.70 17.53
C MET A 1 7.95 -1.41 17.42
N GLY A 2 7.19 -1.55 18.51
CA GLY A 2 5.72 -1.36 18.52
C GLY A 2 5.31 0.11 18.47
N GLU A 3 4.51 0.56 19.43
CA GLU A 3 3.93 1.92 19.47
C GLU A 3 4.95 3.05 19.23
N GLU A 4 6.14 2.99 19.84
CA GLU A 4 7.20 3.99 19.63
C GLU A 4 7.72 4.02 18.18
N GLY A 5 7.78 2.86 17.52
CA GLY A 5 8.12 2.77 16.10
C GLY A 5 7.07 3.44 15.23
N LEU A 6 5.79 3.25 15.56
CA LEU A 6 4.67 3.90 14.88
C LEU A 6 4.66 5.43 15.12
N LYS A 7 4.90 5.88 16.35
CA LYS A 7 5.05 7.32 16.68
C LYS A 7 6.18 7.96 15.88
N LEU A 8 7.31 7.27 15.73
CA LEU A 8 8.42 7.72 14.89
C LEU A 8 8.02 7.76 13.41
N ALA A 9 7.40 6.70 12.90
CA ALA A 9 6.99 6.60 11.49
C ALA A 9 6.05 7.75 11.09
N ARG A 10 5.09 8.12 11.94
CA ARG A 10 4.15 9.23 11.72
C ARG A 10 4.80 10.59 11.53
N ARG A 11 6.04 10.81 11.98
CA ARG A 11 6.81 12.04 11.71
C ARG A 11 7.18 12.21 10.23
N TYR A 12 7.08 11.12 9.46
CA TYR A 12 7.40 11.05 8.04
C TYR A 12 6.15 10.93 7.17
N ALA A 13 5.00 11.38 7.68
CA ALA A 13 3.73 11.32 6.97
C ALA A 13 3.81 11.99 5.58
N GLU A 14 3.32 11.28 4.57
CA GLU A 14 3.20 11.74 3.19
C GLU A 14 1.73 11.80 2.76
N ASN A 15 1.42 12.78 1.90
CA ASN A 15 0.10 12.92 1.31
C ASN A 15 -0.03 12.03 0.07
N VAL A 16 -0.16 10.71 0.27
CA VAL A 16 -0.23 9.74 -0.84
C VAL A 16 -1.57 9.83 -1.56
N THR A 17 -1.54 9.79 -2.89
CA THR A 17 -2.73 9.78 -3.76
C THR A 17 -2.62 8.65 -4.78
N LEU A 18 -3.75 8.11 -5.20
CA LEU A 18 -3.86 7.09 -6.23
C LEU A 18 -3.61 7.69 -7.61
N ASP A 19 -3.04 6.88 -8.51
CA ASP A 19 -2.78 7.22 -9.91
C ASP A 19 -3.79 6.50 -10.83
N PRO A 20 -4.85 7.19 -11.30
CA PRO A 20 -5.87 6.60 -12.17
C PRO A 20 -5.33 6.05 -13.50
N GLU A 21 -4.18 6.54 -13.98
CA GLU A 21 -3.57 6.04 -15.23
C GLU A 21 -3.04 4.62 -15.09
N THR A 22 -2.74 4.21 -13.85
CA THR A 22 -2.25 2.86 -13.52
C THR A 22 -3.38 1.91 -13.16
N ALA A 23 -4.53 2.43 -12.74
CA ALA A 23 -5.62 1.64 -12.19
C ALA A 23 -6.16 0.61 -13.20
N HIS A 24 -6.21 -0.66 -12.79
CA HIS A 24 -6.88 -1.70 -13.56
C HIS A 24 -8.34 -1.31 -13.85
N ARG A 25 -8.89 -1.66 -15.02
CA ARG A 25 -10.24 -1.23 -15.46
C ARG A 25 -11.41 -1.71 -14.58
N TYR A 26 -11.21 -2.78 -13.81
CA TYR A 26 -12.16 -3.22 -12.76
C TYR A 26 -12.10 -2.38 -11.48
N LEU A 27 -11.18 -1.44 -11.32
CA LEU A 27 -11.06 -0.63 -10.11
C LEU A 27 -11.69 0.74 -10.27
N ARG A 28 -12.58 1.10 -9.35
CA ARG A 28 -13.17 2.44 -9.29
C ARG A 28 -12.38 3.28 -8.29
N VAL A 29 -11.64 4.26 -8.80
CA VAL A 29 -10.93 5.27 -8.01
C VAL A 29 -11.87 6.45 -7.79
N ALA A 30 -11.96 6.93 -6.55
CA ALA A 30 -12.76 8.11 -6.21
C ALA A 30 -12.12 9.40 -6.74
N GLU A 31 -12.92 10.45 -6.93
CA GLU A 31 -12.48 11.74 -7.52
C GLU A 31 -11.34 12.41 -6.73
N ASP A 32 -11.32 12.22 -5.41
CA ASP A 32 -10.28 12.74 -4.53
C ASP A 32 -8.94 11.98 -4.63
N ASN A 33 -8.89 10.91 -5.43
CA ASN A 33 -7.75 9.99 -5.56
C ASN A 33 -7.29 9.40 -4.21
N LYS A 34 -8.18 9.30 -3.22
CA LYS A 34 -7.87 8.69 -1.91
C LYS A 34 -8.46 7.31 -1.73
N SER A 35 -9.54 7.02 -2.45
CA SER A 35 -10.27 5.76 -2.27
C SER A 35 -10.28 4.91 -3.53
N VAL A 36 -10.15 3.59 -3.37
CA VAL A 36 -10.31 2.62 -4.46
C VAL A 36 -11.08 1.39 -3.99
N LYS A 37 -12.00 0.91 -4.83
CA LYS A 37 -12.74 -0.33 -4.62
C LYS A 37 -12.77 -1.19 -5.88
N GLY A 38 -12.99 -2.49 -5.69
CA GLY A 38 -13.31 -3.40 -6.79
C GLY A 38 -14.68 -3.07 -7.37
N GLY A 39 -14.80 -3.12 -8.69
CA GLY A 39 -16.04 -3.07 -9.44
C GLY A 39 -16.45 -4.46 -9.93
N ASP A 40 -17.71 -4.57 -10.32
CA ASP A 40 -18.34 -5.70 -11.00
C ASP A 40 -18.18 -5.64 -12.53
N THR A 41 -18.06 -4.44 -13.08
CA THR A 41 -17.95 -4.19 -14.52
C THR A 41 -16.60 -3.63 -14.92
N LEU A 42 -16.18 -3.97 -16.13
CA LEU A 42 -15.01 -3.39 -16.77
C LEU A 42 -15.33 -1.95 -17.17
N GLN A 43 -14.55 -0.97 -16.73
CA GLN A 43 -14.74 0.41 -17.13
C GLN A 43 -14.17 0.68 -18.52
N GLU A 44 -14.91 1.47 -19.30
CA GLU A 44 -14.45 2.06 -20.55
C GLU A 44 -13.55 3.26 -20.24
N LEU A 45 -12.25 2.99 -20.10
CA LEU A 45 -11.23 4.01 -19.86
C LEU A 45 -10.33 4.13 -21.09
N PRO A 46 -9.76 5.32 -21.36
CA PRO A 46 -8.75 5.50 -22.39
C PRO A 46 -7.58 4.52 -22.21
N GLU A 47 -7.00 4.10 -23.34
CA GLU A 47 -5.80 3.27 -23.32
C GLU A 47 -4.67 4.01 -22.61
N SER A 48 -3.95 3.28 -21.76
CA SER A 48 -2.80 3.78 -21.03
C SER A 48 -1.75 2.70 -20.97
N ARG A 49 -0.53 3.00 -21.44
CA ARG A 49 0.63 2.10 -21.33
C ARG A 49 1.03 1.85 -19.87
N GLN A 50 0.52 2.67 -18.95
CA GLN A 50 0.75 2.54 -17.52
C GLN A 50 -0.24 1.59 -16.84
N ARG A 51 -1.31 1.17 -17.52
CA ARG A 51 -2.38 0.38 -16.91
C ARG A 51 -1.95 -1.07 -16.69
N PHE A 52 -2.32 -1.64 -15.55
CA PHE A 52 -2.22 -3.09 -15.36
C PHE A 52 -3.35 -3.80 -16.09
N GLU A 53 -3.04 -4.90 -16.77
CA GLU A 53 -4.01 -5.75 -17.48
C GLU A 53 -4.39 -7.00 -16.69
N ASN A 54 -3.44 -7.60 -15.96
CA ASN A 54 -3.67 -8.84 -15.22
C ASN A 54 -3.75 -8.63 -13.71
N LEU A 55 -2.95 -7.71 -13.17
CA LEU A 55 -3.02 -7.36 -11.75
C LEU A 55 -4.13 -6.32 -11.54
N VAL A 56 -5.17 -6.69 -10.82
CA VAL A 56 -6.30 -5.81 -10.49
C VAL A 56 -5.91 -4.81 -9.40
N CYS A 57 -4.91 -3.98 -9.66
CA CYS A 57 -4.29 -3.06 -8.70
C CYS A 57 -4.24 -1.61 -9.23
N VAL A 58 -3.83 -0.70 -8.34
CA VAL A 58 -3.54 0.70 -8.65
C VAL A 58 -2.31 1.13 -7.85
N LEU A 59 -1.50 2.02 -8.41
CA LEU A 59 -0.31 2.57 -7.74
C LEU A 59 -0.60 3.96 -7.16
N GLY A 60 0.25 4.38 -6.22
CA GLY A 60 0.29 5.77 -5.78
C GLY A 60 1.03 6.66 -6.79
N GLN A 61 0.68 7.94 -6.89
CA GLN A 61 1.36 8.93 -7.73
C GLN A 61 2.77 9.25 -7.25
N GLN A 62 3.06 9.02 -5.98
CA GLN A 62 4.35 9.35 -5.38
C GLN A 62 5.43 8.32 -5.74
N PHE A 63 6.64 8.84 -5.92
CA PHE A 63 7.87 8.08 -6.19
C PHE A 63 8.85 8.34 -5.06
N PHE A 64 9.35 7.27 -4.44
CA PHE A 64 10.29 7.34 -3.33
C PHE A 64 11.61 6.71 -3.73
N SER A 65 12.67 7.52 -3.82
CA SER A 65 14.03 7.08 -4.18
C SER A 65 15.06 7.35 -3.09
N LYS A 66 14.64 7.92 -1.97
CA LYS A 66 15.45 8.25 -0.79
C LYS A 66 14.57 8.67 0.37
N GLY A 67 15.08 8.64 1.58
CA GLY A 67 14.44 9.13 2.78
C GLY A 67 13.46 8.16 3.42
N ARG A 68 12.69 8.73 4.34
CA ARG A 68 11.68 8.02 5.13
C ARG A 68 10.30 8.56 4.81
N HIS A 69 9.33 7.66 4.64
CA HIS A 69 7.98 7.99 4.21
C HIS A 69 6.96 7.11 4.91
N TYR A 70 5.81 7.70 5.24
CA TYR A 70 4.75 7.01 5.97
C TYR A 70 3.36 7.41 5.47
N TRP A 71 2.43 6.45 5.40
CA TRP A 71 1.02 6.72 5.20
C TRP A 71 0.14 5.66 5.88
N GLU A 72 -1.13 5.99 6.07
CA GLU A 72 -2.12 5.11 6.67
C GLU A 72 -3.25 4.82 5.68
N VAL A 73 -3.74 3.58 5.70
CA VAL A 73 -4.83 3.11 4.85
C VAL A 73 -5.91 2.51 5.72
N ASN A 74 -7.13 3.05 5.62
CA ASN A 74 -8.31 2.45 6.21
C ASN A 74 -8.71 1.20 5.41
N VAL A 75 -8.80 0.08 6.13
CA VAL A 75 -9.18 -1.25 5.63
C VAL A 75 -10.41 -1.80 6.33
N LYS A 76 -11.09 -0.97 7.12
CA LYS A 76 -12.25 -1.35 7.94
C LYS A 76 -13.33 -2.02 7.07
N LYS A 77 -13.89 -3.13 7.57
CA LYS A 77 -14.92 -3.95 6.91
C LYS A 77 -14.48 -4.57 5.56
N LYS A 78 -13.20 -4.55 5.22
CA LYS A 78 -12.69 -5.32 4.08
C LYS A 78 -12.33 -6.73 4.50
N GLU A 79 -12.55 -7.67 3.60
CA GLU A 79 -12.29 -9.10 3.82
C GLU A 79 -11.12 -9.61 2.99
N LYS A 80 -10.70 -8.86 1.97
CA LYS A 80 -9.54 -9.17 1.15
C LYS A 80 -8.89 -7.90 0.65
N TRP A 81 -7.58 -7.81 0.76
CA TRP A 81 -6.77 -6.72 0.20
C TRP A 81 -5.29 -7.07 0.20
N THR A 82 -4.50 -6.35 -0.59
CA THR A 82 -3.04 -6.35 -0.50
C THR A 82 -2.55 -4.91 -0.58
N LEU A 83 -1.67 -4.53 0.33
CA LEU A 83 -1.14 -3.18 0.48
C LEU A 83 0.38 -3.23 0.61
N GLY A 84 1.07 -2.21 0.14
CA GLY A 84 2.50 -2.06 0.41
C GLY A 84 3.19 -1.18 -0.60
N ILE A 85 4.36 -1.62 -1.04
CA ILE A 85 5.25 -0.87 -1.92
C ILE A 85 5.74 -1.80 -3.03
N CYS A 86 5.93 -1.24 -4.23
CA CYS A 86 6.53 -1.92 -5.35
C CYS A 86 7.61 -1.07 -6.02
N LYS A 87 8.50 -1.72 -6.79
CA LYS A 87 9.42 -1.03 -7.70
C LYS A 87 8.63 -0.26 -8.76
N HIS A 88 9.13 0.89 -9.20
CA HIS A 88 8.51 1.60 -10.32
C HIS A 88 8.57 0.78 -11.62
N SER A 89 9.67 0.05 -11.82
CA SER A 89 9.96 -0.73 -13.02
C SER A 89 9.18 -2.05 -13.14
N ILE A 90 8.27 -2.36 -12.22
CA ILE A 90 7.51 -3.63 -12.26
C ILE A 90 6.85 -3.82 -13.63
N ARG A 91 6.89 -5.07 -14.10
CA ARG A 91 6.16 -5.47 -15.31
C ARG A 91 4.67 -5.17 -15.11
N ARG A 92 4.00 -4.74 -16.18
CA ARG A 92 2.56 -4.40 -16.15
C ARG A 92 1.68 -5.38 -16.94
N GLN A 93 2.32 -6.28 -17.67
CA GLN A 93 1.73 -7.28 -18.54
C GLN A 93 2.24 -8.68 -18.17
N GLY A 94 1.47 -9.70 -18.53
CA GLY A 94 1.74 -11.10 -18.21
C GLY A 94 1.37 -11.47 -16.78
N GLU A 95 1.54 -12.74 -16.43
CA GLU A 95 1.34 -13.22 -15.07
C GLU A 95 2.49 -12.75 -14.17
N ILE A 96 2.13 -12.19 -13.01
CA ILE A 96 3.09 -11.68 -12.04
C ILE A 96 2.73 -12.25 -10.68
N ILE A 97 3.68 -12.94 -10.08
CA ILE A 97 3.61 -13.37 -8.69
C ILE A 97 4.03 -12.18 -7.84
N VAL A 98 3.19 -11.71 -6.93
CA VAL A 98 3.53 -10.61 -6.01
C VAL A 98 4.48 -11.15 -4.93
N SER A 99 5.76 -10.76 -5.00
CA SER A 99 6.80 -11.10 -4.02
C SER A 99 7.99 -10.12 -4.11
N PRO A 100 8.95 -10.14 -3.16
CA PRO A 100 10.15 -9.33 -3.22
C PRO A 100 10.97 -9.54 -4.51
N GLU A 101 11.06 -10.78 -5.00
CA GLU A 101 11.80 -11.13 -6.23
C GLU A 101 11.25 -10.44 -7.48
N THR A 102 9.94 -10.22 -7.53
CA THR A 102 9.26 -9.49 -8.62
C THR A 102 9.10 -8.01 -8.30
N GLY A 103 9.66 -7.54 -7.18
CA GLY A 103 9.73 -6.13 -6.81
C GLY A 103 8.58 -5.63 -5.94
N PHE A 104 7.99 -6.49 -5.10
CA PHE A 104 6.88 -6.14 -4.22
C PHE A 104 7.18 -6.47 -2.75
N TRP A 105 6.93 -5.52 -1.86
CA TRP A 105 7.00 -5.71 -0.40
C TRP A 105 5.63 -5.36 0.17
N THR A 106 4.80 -6.39 0.38
CA THR A 106 3.37 -6.21 0.64
C THR A 106 2.85 -7.05 1.81
N LEU A 107 1.78 -6.55 2.41
CA LEU A 107 0.97 -7.23 3.42
C LEU A 107 -0.40 -7.53 2.80
N CYS A 108 -0.91 -8.73 3.03
CA CYS A 108 -2.16 -9.22 2.47
C CYS A 108 -3.11 -9.68 3.57
N LEU A 109 -4.41 -9.40 3.42
CA LEU A 109 -5.49 -10.12 4.06
C LEU A 109 -6.14 -11.02 3.02
N ASN A 110 -6.14 -12.34 3.28
CA ASN A 110 -6.77 -13.32 2.40
C ASN A 110 -8.22 -13.64 2.85
N ARG A 111 -8.95 -14.43 2.06
CA ARG A 111 -10.35 -14.77 2.37
C ARG A 111 -10.54 -15.64 3.61
N SER A 112 -9.54 -16.43 4.00
CA SER A 112 -9.57 -17.20 5.24
C SER A 112 -9.34 -16.33 6.49
N LYS A 113 -9.24 -15.00 6.31
CA LYS A 113 -8.94 -14.00 7.33
C LYS A 113 -7.52 -14.13 7.90
N ASP A 114 -6.62 -14.75 7.14
CA ASP A 114 -5.20 -14.78 7.50
C ASP A 114 -4.49 -13.55 6.95
N TYR A 115 -3.68 -12.95 7.81
CA TYR A 115 -2.72 -11.93 7.41
C TYR A 115 -1.45 -12.60 6.93
N GLN A 116 -0.90 -12.15 5.80
CA GLN A 116 0.34 -12.70 5.26
C GLN A 116 1.27 -11.59 4.77
N ALA A 117 2.55 -11.71 5.12
CA ALA A 117 3.60 -11.06 4.37
C ALA A 117 3.84 -11.91 3.11
N LEU A 118 3.67 -11.33 1.92
CA LEU A 118 3.92 -11.99 0.64
C LEU A 118 5.43 -12.09 0.33
N ALA A 119 6.21 -12.51 1.32
CA ALA A 119 7.61 -12.89 1.16
C ALA A 119 7.73 -14.23 0.39
N ASN A 120 8.96 -14.68 0.20
CA ASN A 120 9.26 -15.98 -0.37
C ASN A 120 10.18 -16.78 0.57
N PRO A 121 9.66 -17.84 1.22
CA PRO A 121 8.27 -18.27 1.21
C PRO A 121 7.34 -17.26 1.89
N ARG A 122 6.03 -17.34 1.62
CA ARG A 122 5.02 -16.49 2.28
C ARG A 122 5.00 -16.76 3.77
N ILE A 123 4.82 -15.71 4.56
CA ILE A 123 4.79 -15.80 6.03
C ILE A 123 3.38 -15.47 6.49
N THR A 124 2.73 -16.43 7.15
CA THR A 124 1.45 -16.20 7.85
C THR A 124 1.71 -15.48 9.16
N LEU A 125 0.92 -14.45 9.42
CA LEU A 125 1.05 -13.55 10.57
C LEU A 125 -0.18 -13.70 11.46
N HIS A 126 0.04 -13.99 12.73
CA HIS A 126 -1.00 -14.04 13.74
C HIS A 126 -1.09 -12.67 14.42
N LEU A 127 -2.20 -11.97 14.19
CA LEU A 127 -2.49 -10.69 14.83
C LEU A 127 -3.48 -10.93 15.97
N GLU A 128 -3.24 -10.29 17.12
CA GLU A 128 -4.15 -10.37 18.27
C GLU A 128 -5.52 -9.76 17.95
N GLU A 129 -5.51 -8.66 17.20
CA GLU A 129 -6.72 -7.96 16.75
C GLU A 129 -6.62 -7.60 15.28
N SER A 130 -7.76 -7.65 14.59
CA SER A 130 -7.89 -7.27 13.19
C SER A 130 -7.71 -5.75 13.02
N PRO A 131 -6.69 -5.27 12.28
CA PRO A 131 -6.51 -3.86 11.99
C PRO A 131 -7.70 -3.27 11.22
N GLU A 132 -8.20 -2.12 11.66
CA GLU A 132 -9.04 -1.24 10.85
C GLU A 132 -8.22 -0.27 10.01
N ILE A 133 -7.00 0.03 10.46
CA ILE A 133 -6.07 0.94 9.80
C ILE A 133 -4.68 0.28 9.74
N ILE A 134 -4.10 0.25 8.54
CA ILE A 134 -2.73 -0.23 8.29
C ILE A 134 -1.83 0.97 8.06
N GLY A 135 -0.75 1.06 8.85
CA GLY A 135 0.34 1.99 8.64
C GLY A 135 1.45 1.36 7.79
N ILE A 136 1.95 2.07 6.79
CA ILE A 136 3.04 1.62 5.92
C ILE A 136 4.20 2.61 6.04
N PHE A 137 5.37 2.11 6.43
CA PHE A 137 6.57 2.90 6.63
C PHE A 137 7.70 2.41 5.74
N LEU A 138 8.26 3.31 4.93
CA LEU A 138 9.47 3.11 4.15
C LEU A 138 10.62 3.85 4.82
N ASP A 139 11.72 3.15 5.05
CA ASP A 139 13.04 3.72 5.33
C ASP A 139 13.97 3.27 4.21
N TYR A 140 14.17 4.15 3.21
CA TYR A 140 14.81 3.79 1.96
C TYR A 140 16.29 3.45 2.19
N GLU A 141 17.04 4.31 2.87
CA GLU A 141 18.46 4.11 3.14
C GLU A 141 18.72 2.95 4.11
N ALA A 142 17.84 2.72 5.08
CA ALA A 142 17.95 1.56 5.95
C ALA A 142 17.43 0.26 5.31
N GLY A 143 16.85 0.35 4.11
CA GLY A 143 16.36 -0.81 3.39
C GLY A 143 15.16 -1.49 4.04
N ARG A 144 14.21 -0.74 4.61
CA ARG A 144 13.09 -1.31 5.38
C ARG A 144 11.73 -0.87 4.87
N VAL A 145 10.82 -1.84 4.76
CA VAL A 145 9.37 -1.59 4.64
C VAL A 145 8.68 -2.23 5.83
N SER A 146 8.07 -1.43 6.68
CA SER A 146 7.41 -1.88 7.91
C SER A 146 5.91 -1.62 7.87
N PHE A 147 5.15 -2.56 8.40
CA PHE A 147 3.69 -2.51 8.52
C PHE A 147 3.30 -2.43 10.00
N TYR A 148 2.29 -1.64 10.29
CA TYR A 148 1.78 -1.42 11.64
C TYR A 148 0.26 -1.60 11.66
N ASN A 149 -0.25 -2.22 12.73
CA ASN A 149 -1.66 -2.16 13.08
C ASN A 149 -1.85 -0.86 13.86
N VAL A 150 -2.46 0.13 13.21
CA VAL A 150 -2.64 1.46 13.80
C VAL A 150 -3.78 1.47 14.82
N THR A 151 -4.71 0.52 14.73
CA THR A 151 -5.85 0.41 15.65
C THR A 151 -5.40 0.12 17.08
N ASN A 152 -4.41 -0.76 17.26
CA ASN A 152 -3.86 -1.13 18.57
C ASN A 152 -2.39 -0.74 18.76
N LEU A 153 -1.83 0.07 17.84
CA LEU A 153 -0.48 0.62 17.91
C LEU A 153 0.65 -0.44 17.91
N THR A 154 0.42 -1.60 17.28
CA THR A 154 1.39 -2.69 17.22
C THR A 154 2.14 -2.75 15.88
N HIS A 155 3.33 -3.34 15.91
CA HIS A 155 4.09 -3.68 14.71
C HIS A 155 3.59 -5.02 14.16
N ILE A 156 3.42 -5.10 12.84
CA ILE A 156 2.97 -6.32 12.15
C ILE A 156 4.15 -7.08 11.56
N TYR A 157 4.91 -6.43 10.69
CA TYR A 157 5.97 -7.08 9.92
C TYR A 157 6.95 -6.06 9.32
N THR A 158 8.20 -6.46 9.09
CA THR A 158 9.20 -5.63 8.40
C THR A 158 9.97 -6.46 7.37
N TYR A 159 9.95 -6.00 6.11
CA TYR A 159 10.89 -6.44 5.09
C TYR A 159 12.23 -5.73 5.26
N LYS A 160 13.31 -6.42 4.89
CA LYS A 160 14.66 -5.86 4.76
C LYS A 160 15.15 -6.09 3.33
N GLU A 161 15.65 -5.06 2.68
CA GLU A 161 16.02 -5.09 1.26
C GLU A 161 17.03 -3.99 0.91
N CYS A 162 17.82 -4.18 -0.15
CA CYS A 162 18.62 -3.10 -0.74
C CYS A 162 17.90 -2.47 -1.94
N PHE A 163 17.24 -1.33 -1.73
CA PHE A 163 16.54 -0.63 -2.82
C PHE A 163 17.54 0.10 -3.74
N THR A 164 17.35 -0.08 -5.05
CA THR A 164 18.25 0.48 -6.09
C THR A 164 17.53 1.38 -7.09
N GLU A 165 16.21 1.53 -6.95
CA GLU A 165 15.37 2.33 -7.85
C GLU A 165 14.23 3.02 -7.09
N ALA A 166 13.47 3.86 -7.81
CA ALA A 166 12.28 4.49 -7.25
C ALA A 166 11.21 3.45 -6.91
N LEU A 167 10.57 3.64 -5.77
CA LEU A 167 9.47 2.83 -5.27
C LEU A 167 8.16 3.59 -5.32
N ARG A 168 7.04 2.87 -5.48
CA ARG A 168 5.68 3.43 -5.50
C ARG A 168 4.78 2.69 -4.52
N PRO A 169 3.85 3.40 -3.84
CA PRO A 169 2.77 2.76 -3.09
C PRO A 169 1.95 1.81 -3.98
N TYR A 170 1.54 0.67 -3.42
CA TYR A 170 0.80 -0.38 -4.12
C TYR A 170 -0.50 -0.69 -3.37
N PHE A 171 -1.60 -0.76 -4.13
CA PHE A 171 -2.94 -1.03 -3.59
C PHE A 171 -3.69 -2.05 -4.43
N TYR A 172 -4.17 -3.10 -3.77
CA TYR A 172 -5.13 -4.06 -4.31
C TYR A 172 -6.31 -4.17 -3.34
N PRO A 173 -7.51 -3.67 -3.70
CA PRO A 173 -8.67 -3.71 -2.81
C PRO A 173 -9.33 -5.07 -2.68
N GLY A 174 -8.82 -6.12 -3.34
CA GLY A 174 -9.58 -7.34 -3.59
C GLY A 174 -10.70 -7.09 -4.61
N PRO A 175 -11.27 -8.14 -5.20
CA PRO A 175 -12.44 -7.98 -6.05
C PRO A 175 -13.70 -7.94 -5.18
N LEU A 176 -14.80 -7.55 -5.81
CA LEU A 176 -16.14 -7.68 -5.27
C LEU A 176 -16.62 -9.14 -5.43
N TYR A 177 -17.11 -9.77 -4.37
CA TYR A 177 -17.58 -11.17 -4.40
C TYR A 177 -19.05 -11.26 -4.03
N ASN A 178 -19.96 -11.30 -5.00
CA ASN A 178 -21.42 -11.40 -4.73
C ASN A 178 -21.90 -10.36 -3.69
N GLY A 179 -21.40 -9.12 -3.77
CA GLY A 179 -21.68 -8.04 -2.81
C GLY A 179 -20.77 -7.98 -1.57
N GLN A 180 -19.90 -8.97 -1.36
CA GLN A 180 -18.90 -8.96 -0.28
C GLN A 180 -17.64 -8.16 -0.67
N ASN A 181 -16.94 -7.63 0.34
CA ASN A 181 -15.73 -6.80 0.20
C ASN A 181 -15.93 -5.46 -0.55
N GLU A 182 -17.15 -4.92 -0.53
CA GLU A 182 -17.55 -3.69 -1.24
C GLU A 182 -16.88 -2.41 -0.72
N HIS A 183 -16.41 -2.42 0.53
CA HIS A 183 -15.79 -1.27 1.16
C HIS A 183 -14.47 -0.88 0.48
N PRO A 184 -14.20 0.42 0.28
CA PRO A 184 -12.99 0.88 -0.36
C PRO A 184 -11.77 0.69 0.55
N LEU A 185 -10.60 0.61 -0.07
CA LEU A 185 -9.37 1.07 0.59
C LEU A 185 -9.35 2.59 0.55
N THR A 186 -9.16 3.25 1.68
CA THR A 186 -9.10 4.72 1.75
C THR A 186 -7.81 5.18 2.39
N ILE A 187 -6.98 5.91 1.64
CA ILE A 187 -5.77 6.54 2.15
C ILE A 187 -6.17 7.70 3.07
N LEU A 188 -5.69 7.69 4.30
CA LEU A 188 -6.03 8.70 5.30
C LEU A 188 -5.17 9.95 5.15
N SER A 189 -5.80 11.11 5.22
CA SER A 189 -5.11 12.39 5.31
C SER A 189 -4.58 12.58 6.72
N LEU A 190 -3.28 12.34 6.91
CA LEU A 190 -2.62 12.61 8.17
C LEU A 190 -2.35 14.11 8.28
N ARG A 191 -2.79 14.73 9.38
CA ARG A 191 -2.42 16.11 9.68
C ARG A 191 -0.91 16.14 9.89
N TYR A 192 -0.20 16.93 9.08
CA TYR A 192 1.25 17.09 9.19
C TYR A 192 1.61 17.49 10.62
N ILE A 193 2.19 16.56 11.39
CA ILE A 193 2.88 16.92 12.62
C ILE A 193 4.21 17.52 12.17
N ASN A 194 4.27 18.86 12.14
CA ASN A 194 5.40 19.72 11.82
C ASN A 194 6.71 18.98 11.50
N LYS A 195 7.11 18.93 10.21
CA LYS A 195 8.50 18.66 9.84
C LYS A 195 9.36 19.75 10.51
N PRO A 196 10.31 19.44 11.42
CA PRO A 196 11.19 20.47 11.95
C PRO A 196 11.91 21.15 10.78
N GLY A 197 11.84 22.48 10.78
CA GLY A 197 11.94 23.30 9.59
C GLY A 197 13.18 23.08 8.74
N ARG A 198 12.99 23.14 7.41
CA ARG A 198 14.04 23.64 6.53
C ARG A 198 14.25 25.10 6.90
N ARG A 199 15.34 25.41 7.61
CA ARG A 199 15.86 26.78 7.60
C ARG A 199 16.21 27.09 6.15
N CYS A 200 15.43 27.98 5.52
CA CYS A 200 15.92 28.69 4.35
C CYS A 200 17.07 29.56 4.84
N SER A 201 18.29 29.22 4.42
CA SER A 201 19.40 30.17 4.40
C SER A 201 19.07 31.23 3.35
N VAL A 202 18.90 32.47 3.80
CA VAL A 202 19.02 33.67 2.96
C VAL A 202 20.51 33.92 2.74
#